data_AF-A0AAJ1FSM1-F1
#
_entry.id   AF-A0AAJ1FSM1-F1
#
_cell.length_a   1.000
_cell.length_b   1.000
_cell.length_c   1.000
_cell.angle_alpha   90.00
_cell.angle_beta   90.00
_cell.angle_gamma   90.00
#
_symmetry.space_group_name_H-M   'P 1'
#
loop_
_entity.id
_entity.type
_entity.pdbx_description
1 polymer ?
#
loop_
_entity_poly.entity_id
_entity_poly.type
_entity_poly.pdbx_seq_one_letter_code
_entity_poly.pdbx_strand_id
1 'polypeptide(L)' 'MERFTNAQLHRIAEWCVERDIIPDRVTESEVRAACRSLGIKHRDYYDLYQVKEISELMNS' A
#
# COMPACT_ATOMS: atom_id res chain seq x y z
N MET A 1 1.52 2.65 17.37
CA MET A 1 1.48 2.82 15.91
C MET A 1 0.67 1.66 15.35
N GLU A 2 -0.48 1.91 14.73
CA GLU A 2 -1.31 0.84 14.18
C GLU A 2 -0.90 0.53 12.74
N ARG A 3 -0.54 -0.73 12.50
CA ARG A 3 -0.09 -1.23 11.21
C ARG A 3 -1.28 -1.69 10.35
N PHE A 4 -1.16 -1.61 9.03
CA PHE A 4 -2.01 -2.42 8.14
C PHE A 4 -1.97 -3.89 8.54
N THR A 5 -3.13 -4.55 8.42
CA THR A 5 -3.21 -6.01 8.47
C THR A 5 -2.68 -6.59 7.16
N ASN A 6 -2.25 -7.87 7.17
CA ASN A 6 -1.80 -8.56 5.95
C ASN A 6 -2.83 -8.46 4.81
N ALA A 7 -4.13 -8.61 5.12
CA ALA A 7 -5.19 -8.48 4.13
C ALA A 7 -5.26 -7.07 3.51
N GLN A 8 -4.99 -6.01 4.28
CA GLN A 8 -4.93 -4.65 3.76
C GLN A 8 -3.68 -4.43 2.90
N LEU A 9 -2.53 -4.97 3.31
CA LEU A 9 -1.28 -4.88 2.54
C LEU A 9 -1.45 -5.54 1.16
N HIS A 10 -2.01 -6.75 1.10
CA HIS A 10 -2.30 -7.43 -0.17
C HIS A 10 -3.24 -6.64 -1.07
N ARG A 11 -4.35 -6.13 -0.52
CA ARG A 11 -5.30 -5.33 -1.31
C ARG A 11 -4.67 -4.03 -1.85
N ILE A 12 -3.80 -3.40 -1.07
CA ILE A 12 -3.09 -2.20 -1.52
C ILE A 12 -2.08 -2.56 -2.61
N ALA A 13 -1.34 -3.67 -2.46
CA ALA A 13 -0.41 -4.16 -3.47
C ALA A 13 -1.13 -4.50 -4.79
N GLU A 14 -2.23 -5.26 -4.74
CA GLU A 14 -3.09 -5.56 -5.89
C GLU A 14 -3.57 -4.28 -6.59
N TRP A 15 -4.06 -3.31 -5.82
CA TRP A 15 -4.52 -2.03 -6.36
C TRP A 15 -3.41 -1.27 -7.09
N CYS A 16 -2.17 -1.36 -6.61
CA CYS A 16 -1.00 -0.76 -7.24
C CYS A 16 -0.61 -1.49 -8.54
N VAL A 17 -0.62 -2.83 -8.51
CA VAL A 17 -0.34 -3.67 -9.70
C VAL A 17 -1.36 -3.41 -10.81
N GLU A 18 -2.65 -3.33 -10.48
CA GLU A 18 -3.73 -3.01 -11.43
C GLU A 18 -3.56 -1.66 -12.15
N ARG A 19 -2.70 -0.77 -11.63
CA ARG A 19 -2.47 0.59 -12.13
C ARG A 19 -1.07 0.77 -12.70
N ASP A 20 -0.36 -0.33 -12.96
CA ASP A 20 1.01 -0.34 -13.49
C ASP A 20 1.99 0.49 -12.64
N ILE A 21 1.74 0.58 -11.32
CA ILE A 21 2.67 1.23 -10.39
C ILE A 21 3.91 0.35 -10.27
N ILE A 22 5.08 0.97 -10.38
CA ILE A 22 6.36 0.27 -10.25
C ILE A 22 6.60 -0.05 -8.75
N PRO A 23 6.79 -1.32 -8.36
CA PRO A 23 6.96 -1.72 -6.96
C PRO A 23 8.02 -0.92 -6.19
N ASP A 24 9.19 -0.69 -6.80
CA ASP A 24 10.29 0.07 -6.19
C ASP A 24 10.04 1.59 -6.12
N ARG A 25 8.95 2.07 -6.72
CA ARG A 25 8.56 3.48 -6.74
C ARG A 25 7.29 3.75 -5.95
N VAL A 26 6.77 2.77 -5.21
CA VAL A 26 5.57 2.97 -4.38
C VAL A 26 5.81 4.11 -3.41
N THR A 27 4.96 5.13 -3.49
CA THR A 27 5.02 6.29 -2.59
C THR A 27 3.89 6.26 -1.57
N GLU A 28 4.04 7.02 -0.48
CA GLU A 28 2.95 7.25 0.46
C GLU A 28 1.69 7.83 -0.21
N SER A 29 1.87 8.61 -1.28
CA SER A 29 0.76 9.18 -2.06
C SER A 29 -0.07 8.09 -2.74
N GLU A 30 0.58 7.05 -3.26
CA GLU A 30 -0.09 5.92 -3.90
C GLU A 30 -0.77 5.03 -2.86
N VAL A 31 -0.08 4.73 -1.75
CA VAL A 31 -0.68 4.01 -0.61
C VAL A 31 -1.92 4.74 -0.09
N ARG A 32 -1.86 6.08 -0.01
CA ARG A 32 -2.99 6.92 0.36
C ARG A 32 -4.13 6.86 -0.66
N ALA A 33 -3.80 6.86 -1.95
CA ALA A 33 -4.80 6.72 -3.02
C ALA A 33 -5.48 5.35 -2.98
N ALA A 34 -4.71 4.27 -2.82
CA ALA A 34 -5.20 2.92 -2.62
C ALA A 34 -6.13 2.84 -1.40
N CYS A 35 -5.71 3.37 -0.25
CA CYS A 35 -6.53 3.38 0.95
C CYS A 35 -7.89 4.05 0.73
N ARG A 36 -7.91 5.22 0.08
CA ARG A 36 -9.15 5.92 -0.27
C ARG A 36 -10.02 5.10 -1.22
N SER A 37 -9.43 4.49 -2.24
CA SER A 37 -10.16 3.68 -3.23
C SER A 37 -10.73 2.40 -2.63
N LEU A 38 -10.03 1.80 -1.66
CA LEU A 38 -10.39 0.52 -1.03
C LEU A 38 -11.26 0.70 0.23
N GLY A 39 -11.57 1.94 0.62
CA GLY A 39 -12.28 2.24 1.86
C GLY A 39 -11.49 1.88 3.13
N ILE A 40 -10.16 1.76 3.02
CA ILE A 40 -9.28 1.53 4.15
C ILE A 40 -9.11 2.87 4.89
N LYS A 41 -9.40 2.86 6.19
CA LYS A 41 -9.36 4.07 7.02
C LYS A 41 -7.99 4.75 6.88
N HIS A 42 -8.02 5.98 6.37
CA HIS A 42 -6.82 6.77 6.13
C HIS A 42 -6.09 7.06 7.45
N ARG A 43 -4.76 7.06 7.43
CA ARG A 43 -3.91 7.34 8.59
C ARG A 43 -2.99 8.52 8.28
N ASP A 44 -2.66 9.30 9.31
CA ASP A 44 -1.85 10.52 9.14
C ASP A 44 -0.38 10.21 8.79
N TYR A 45 0.12 9.04 9.18
CA TYR A 45 1.49 8.60 8.93
C TYR A 45 1.55 7.10 8.63
N TYR A 46 2.34 6.72 7.62
CA TYR A 46 2.65 5.33 7.30
C TYR A 46 4.09 5.03 7.69
N ASP A 47 4.33 3.86 8.27
CA ASP A 47 5.69 3.40 8.54
C ASP A 47 6.36 3.00 7.22
N LEU A 48 7.60 3.44 7.02
CA LEU A 48 8.42 3.10 5.84
C LEU A 48 8.52 1.58 5.64
N TYR A 49 8.46 0.81 6.74
CA TYR A 49 8.42 -0.64 6.67
C TYR A 49 7.20 -1.17 5.92
N GLN A 50 6.02 -0.57 6.10
CA GLN A 50 4.79 -1.03 5.45
C GLN A 50 4.75 -0.66 3.97
N VAL A 51 5.33 0.48 3.60
CA VAL A 51 5.49 0.85 2.19
C VAL A 51 6.37 -0.18 1.48
N LYS A 52 7.49 -0.56 2.12
CA LYS A 52 8.38 -1.61 1.60
C LYS A 52 7.68 -2.98 1.49
N GLU A 53 6.88 -3.34 2.49
CA GLU A 53 6.12 -4.60 2.50
C GLU A 53 5.10 -4.65 1.35
N ILE A 54 4.43 -3.53 1.04
CA ILE A 54 3.57 -3.41 -0.14
C ILE A 54 4.39 -3.62 -1.42
N SER A 55 5.54 -2.97 -1.56
CA SER A 55 6.43 -3.15 -2.72
C SER A 55 6.90 -4.59 -2.89
N GLU A 56 7.20 -5.30 -1.81
CA GLU A 56 7.58 -6.72 -1.86
C GLU A 56 6.40 -7.60 -2.30
N LEU A 57 5.20 -7.33 -1.81
CA LEU A 57 3.98 -8.07 -2.19
C LEU A 57 3.57 -7.86 -3.65
N MET A 58 3.87 -6.70 -4.25
CA MET A 58 3.60 -6.44 -5.66
C MET A 58 4.46 -7.29 -6.62
N ASN A 59 5.59 -7.82 -6.14
CA ASN A 59 6.48 -8.69 -6.92
C ASN A 59 6.18 -10.18 -6.74
N SER A 60 5.25 -10.54 -5.84
CA SER A 60 4.87 -11.93 -5.54
C SER A 60 3.72 -12.41 -6.41
#